data_AF-A0A2D4GTS5-F1
#
_entry.id   AF-A0A2D4GTS5-F1
#
_cell.length_a   1.000
_cell.length_b   1.000
_cell.length_c   1.000
_cell.angle_alpha   90.00
_cell.angle_beta   90.00
_cell.angle_gamma   90.00
#
_symmetry.space_group_name_H-M   'P 1'
#
loop_
_entity.id
_entity.type
_entity.pdbx_description
1 polymer ?
#
loop_
_entity_poly.entity_id
_entity_poly.type
_entity_poly.pdbx_seq_one_letter_code
_entity_poly.pdbx_strand_id
1 'polypeptide(L)'
;PTRLQKADVFAYGIILCETIARVPADPDYLPRTEDFGLDVAAFCNLVGADCPAAFLQLAFHCCTMEPTDRPSFLEIVQRLEAMLLLTARDPGQALPDNDGGTALPGNSAATLKGQ
;
A
#
# COMPACT_ATOMS: atom_id res chain seq x y z
N PRO A 1 29.53 -9.18 -10.82
CA PRO A 1 28.12 -9.64 -10.93
C PRO A 1 27.15 -8.87 -10.03
N THR A 2 27.43 -8.73 -8.74
CA THR A 2 26.51 -8.14 -7.75
C THR A 2 26.33 -6.63 -7.86
N ARG A 3 27.37 -5.87 -8.25
CA ARG A 3 27.26 -4.39 -8.38
C ARG A 3 26.27 -3.94 -9.45
N LEU A 4 26.26 -4.61 -10.61
CA LEU A 4 25.30 -4.27 -11.68
C LEU A 4 23.87 -4.56 -11.22
N GLN A 5 23.63 -5.73 -10.62
CA GLN A 5 22.31 -6.09 -10.09
C GLN A 5 21.79 -5.08 -9.06
N LYS A 6 22.66 -4.56 -8.18
CA LYS A 6 22.26 -3.52 -7.21
C LYS A 6 22.03 -2.17 -7.90
N ALA A 7 22.76 -1.85 -8.97
CA ALA A 7 22.51 -0.66 -9.78
C ALA A 7 21.15 -0.76 -10.50
N ASP A 8 20.80 -1.92 -11.03
CA ASP A 8 19.50 -2.18 -11.66
C ASP A 8 18.34 -2.00 -10.66
N VAL A 9 18.52 -2.44 -9.42
CA VAL A 9 17.54 -2.21 -8.34
C VAL A 9 17.36 -0.73 -8.03
N PHE A 10 18.44 0.06 -8.02
CA PHE A 10 18.33 1.50 -7.81
C PHE A 10 17.58 2.18 -8.97
N ALA A 11 17.91 1.82 -10.22
CA ALA A 11 17.20 2.32 -11.40
C ALA A 11 15.70 1.95 -11.35
N TYR A 12 15.39 0.72 -10.92
CA TYR A 12 14.01 0.31 -10.68
C TYR A 12 13.33 1.13 -9.59
N GLY A 13 14.03 1.47 -8.50
CA GLY A 13 13.53 2.38 -7.46
C GLY A 13 13.15 3.76 -8.02
N ILE A 14 13.95 4.31 -8.93
CA ILE A 14 13.64 5.57 -9.62
C ILE A 14 12.38 5.43 -10.49
N ILE A 15 12.23 4.33 -11.23
CA ILE A 15 11.02 4.04 -12.02
C ILE A 15 9.78 3.92 -11.11
N LEU A 16 9.92 3.32 -9.93
CA LEU A 16 8.84 3.27 -8.94
C LEU A 16 8.48 4.68 -8.45
N CYS A 17 9.47 5.53 -8.19
CA CYS A 17 9.24 6.92 -7.77
C CYS A 17 8.51 7.74 -8.85
N GLU A 18 8.92 7.61 -10.12
CA GLU A 18 8.21 8.19 -11.27
C GLU A 18 6.76 7.71 -11.34
N THR A 19 6.53 6.41 -11.11
CA THR A 19 5.17 5.84 -11.10
C THR A 19 4.32 6.38 -9.95
N ILE A 20 4.89 6.51 -8.75
CA ILE A 20 4.19 6.98 -7.55
C ILE A 20 3.84 8.46 -7.63
N ALA A 21 4.82 9.30 -7.96
CA ALA A 21 4.64 10.76 -8.00
C ALA A 21 4.01 11.24 -9.33
N ARG A 22 3.98 10.38 -10.36
CA ARG A 22 3.46 10.69 -11.71
C ARG A 22 4.18 11.91 -12.32
N VAL A 23 5.48 12.02 -12.06
CA VAL A 23 6.37 13.06 -12.60
C VAL A 23 7.55 12.40 -13.31
N PRO A 24 8.16 13.05 -14.32
CA PRO A 24 9.35 12.52 -14.97
C PRO A 24 10.49 12.25 -13.98
N ALA A 25 11.27 11.19 -14.20
CA ALA A 25 12.44 10.86 -13.38
C ALA A 25 13.64 11.83 -13.53
N ASP A 26 13.50 12.84 -14.39
CA ASP A 26 14.49 13.89 -14.58
C ASP A 26 14.68 14.70 -13.29
N PRO A 27 15.93 15.05 -12.92
CA PRO A 27 16.24 15.77 -11.68
C PRO A 27 15.55 17.14 -11.55
N ASP A 28 15.06 17.75 -12.63
CA ASP A 28 14.28 18.99 -12.59
C ASP A 28 12.89 18.79 -11.96
N TYR A 29 12.39 17.55 -11.92
CA TYR A 29 11.05 17.20 -11.43
C TYR A 29 11.10 16.23 -10.25
N LEU A 30 11.96 15.21 -10.32
CA LEU A 30 12.13 14.21 -9.27
C LEU A 30 13.21 14.67 -8.29
N PRO A 31 12.90 14.92 -7.00
CA PRO A 31 13.86 15.45 -6.04
C PRO A 31 15.05 14.51 -5.83
N ARG A 32 16.25 14.99 -6.16
CA ARG A 32 17.53 14.28 -5.98
C ARG A 32 18.40 14.97 -4.95
N THR A 33 19.21 14.19 -4.25
CA THR A 33 20.28 14.69 -3.39
C THR A 33 21.55 14.94 -4.21
N GLU A 34 22.50 15.70 -3.64
CA GLU A 34 23.77 16.06 -4.32
C GLU A 34 24.63 14.82 -4.69
N ASP A 35 24.48 13.73 -3.94
CA ASP A 35 25.12 12.44 -4.17
C ASP A 35 24.34 11.55 -5.15
N PHE A 36 23.42 12.13 -5.93
CA PHE A 36 22.57 11.44 -6.90
C PHE A 36 21.56 10.46 -6.29
N GLY A 37 21.32 10.51 -4.97
CA GLY A 37 20.25 9.77 -4.30
C GLY A 37 18.86 10.36 -4.56
N LEU A 38 17.87 9.81 -3.85
CA LEU A 38 16.50 10.33 -3.80
C LEU A 38 16.34 11.19 -2.54
N ASP A 39 15.86 12.42 -2.68
CA ASP A 39 15.47 13.22 -1.51
C ASP A 39 14.10 12.75 -1.02
N VAL A 40 14.11 11.83 -0.06
CA VAL A 40 12.89 11.23 0.52
C VAL A 40 11.97 12.29 1.14
N ALA A 41 12.54 13.31 1.80
CA ALA A 41 11.75 14.33 2.48
C ALA A 41 11.03 15.22 1.47
N ALA A 42 11.73 15.67 0.43
CA ALA A 42 11.13 16.42 -0.66
C ALA A 42 10.15 15.57 -1.48
N PHE A 43 10.50 14.31 -1.77
CA PHE A 43 9.68 13.39 -2.55
C PHE A 43 8.32 13.12 -1.89
N CYS A 44 8.26 12.98 -0.56
CA CYS A 44 7.00 12.81 0.17
C CYS A 44 5.97 13.92 -0.10
N ASN A 45 6.39 15.13 -0.48
CA ASN A 45 5.48 16.22 -0.84
C ASN A 45 4.84 16.05 -2.22
N LEU A 46 5.38 15.15 -3.06
CA LEU A 46 4.85 14.83 -4.39
C LEU A 46 3.90 13.62 -4.38
N VAL A 47 3.87 12.86 -3.28
CA VAL A 47 3.09 11.62 -3.17
C VAL A 47 1.64 11.94 -2.84
N GLY A 48 0.71 11.37 -3.62
CA GLY A 48 -0.72 11.47 -3.35
C GLY A 48 -1.16 10.66 -2.12
N ALA A 49 -2.24 11.09 -1.46
CA ALA A 49 -2.77 10.46 -0.24
C ALA A 49 -3.17 8.98 -0.43
N ASP A 50 -3.46 8.57 -1.66
CA ASP A 50 -3.89 7.21 -2.00
C ASP A 50 -2.74 6.20 -2.13
N CYS A 51 -1.48 6.63 -1.96
CA CYS A 51 -0.33 5.74 -2.09
C CYS A 51 -0.19 4.85 -0.85
N PRO A 52 -0.23 3.51 -0.98
CA PRO A 52 -0.01 2.62 0.15
C PRO A 52 1.39 2.81 0.75
N ALA A 53 1.46 3.02 2.07
CA ALA A 53 2.72 3.27 2.77
C ALA A 53 3.79 2.17 2.52
N ALA A 54 3.36 0.91 2.44
CA ALA A 54 4.25 -0.22 2.17
C ALA A 54 4.89 -0.14 0.76
N PHE A 55 4.14 0.35 -0.22
CA PHE A 55 4.64 0.51 -1.59
C PHE A 55 5.63 1.67 -1.69
N LEU A 56 5.34 2.79 -1.02
CA LEU A 56 6.25 3.92 -0.91
C LEU A 56 7.58 3.53 -0.23
N GLN A 57 7.50 2.79 0.89
CA GLN A 57 8.67 2.29 1.59
C GLN A 57 9.52 1.34 0.73
N LEU A 58 8.88 0.51 -0.10
CA LEU A 58 9.60 -0.36 -1.03
C LEU A 58 10.41 0.46 -2.06
N ALA A 59 9.83 1.52 -2.61
CA ALA A 59 10.52 2.41 -3.54
C ALA A 59 11.76 3.04 -2.86
N PHE A 60 11.61 3.58 -1.65
CA PHE A 60 12.73 4.15 -0.90
C PHE A 60 13.83 3.13 -0.59
N HIS A 61 13.45 1.90 -0.24
CA HIS A 61 14.41 0.83 0.03
C HIS A 61 15.20 0.42 -1.22
N CYS A 62 14.60 0.51 -2.41
CA CYS A 62 15.31 0.31 -3.67
C CYS A 62 16.29 1.46 -3.97
N CYS A 63 15.94 2.69 -3.57
CA CYS A 63 16.74 3.90 -3.72
C CYS A 63 17.81 4.11 -2.63
N THR A 64 18.03 3.15 -1.73
CA THR A 64 19.08 3.25 -0.71
C THR A 64 20.46 3.45 -1.35
N MET A 65 21.23 4.42 -0.85
CA MET A 65 22.56 4.70 -1.38
C MET A 65 23.53 3.53 -1.19
N GLU A 66 23.49 2.86 -0.03
CA GLU A 66 24.28 1.67 0.25
C GLU A 66 23.77 0.47 -0.60
N PRO A 67 24.59 -0.07 -1.54
CA PRO A 67 24.12 -1.12 -2.45
C PRO A 67 23.79 -2.44 -1.76
N THR A 68 24.42 -2.76 -0.63
CA THR A 68 24.15 -4.01 0.10
C THR A 68 22.75 -4.03 0.71
N ASP A 69 22.25 -2.86 1.08
CA ASP A 69 20.98 -2.71 1.79
C ASP A 69 19.78 -2.77 0.83
N ARG A 70 20.00 -2.52 -0.46
CA ARG A 70 18.94 -2.65 -1.46
C ARG A 70 18.42 -4.09 -1.51
N PRO A 71 17.10 -4.32 -1.63
CA PRO A 71 16.54 -5.67 -1.76
C PRO A 71 16.95 -6.31 -3.10
N SER A 72 16.88 -7.63 -3.18
CA SER A 72 16.93 -8.35 -4.45
C SER A 72 15.60 -8.23 -5.19
N PHE A 73 15.60 -8.41 -6.52
CA PHE A 73 14.35 -8.46 -7.28
C PHE A 73 13.38 -9.54 -6.80
N LEU A 74 13.89 -10.67 -6.31
CA LEU A 74 13.04 -11.71 -5.72
C LEU A 74 12.29 -11.19 -4.48
N GLU A 75 12.99 -10.52 -3.57
CA GLU A 75 12.37 -9.91 -2.38
C GLU A 75 11.40 -8.79 -2.75
N ILE A 76 11.72 -8.00 -3.79
CA ILE A 76 10.81 -6.96 -4.32
C ILE A 76 9.50 -7.60 -4.79
N VAL A 77 9.57 -8.64 -5.62
CA VAL A 77 8.37 -9.33 -6.14
C VAL A 77 7.54 -9.92 -5.00
N GLN A 78 8.18 -10.62 -4.06
CA GLN A 78 7.48 -11.19 -2.89
C GLN A 78 6.74 -10.12 -2.07
N ARG A 79 7.37 -8.95 -1.86
CA ARG A 79 6.73 -7.83 -1.15
C ARG A 79 5.55 -7.26 -1.94
N LEU A 80 5.68 -7.11 -3.26
CA LEU A 80 4.59 -6.63 -4.12
C LEU A 80 3.41 -7.60 -4.13
N GLU A 81 3.66 -8.90 -4.27
CA GLU A 81 2.62 -9.94 -4.21
C GLU A 81 1.89 -9.93 -2.86
N ALA A 82 2.63 -9.79 -1.75
CA ALA A 82 2.04 -9.69 -0.42
C ALA A 82 1.16 -8.43 -0.28
N MET A 83 1.58 -7.29 -0.82
CA MET A 83 0.77 -6.06 -0.82
C MET A 83 -0.53 -6.25 -1.61
N LEU A 84 -0.46 -6.88 -2.80
CA LEU A 84 -1.64 -7.15 -3.63
C LEU A 84 -2.64 -8.08 -2.94
N LEU A 85 -2.17 -9.08 -2.21
CA LEU A 85 -3.04 -9.97 -1.45
C LEU A 85 -3.78 -9.23 -0.31
N LEU A 86 -3.12 -8.25 0.30
CA LEU A 86 -3.71 -7.42 1.36
C LEU A 86 -4.75 -6.43 0.80
N THR A 87 -4.48 -5.80 -0.35
CA THR A 87 -5.43 -4.87 -0.99
C THR A 87 -6.60 -5.57 -1.68
N ALA A 88 -6.44 -6.80 -2.17
CA ALA A 88 -7.54 -7.59 -2.74
C ALA A 88 -8.56 -8.06 -1.69
N ARG A 89 -8.23 -7.99 -0.40
CA ARG A 89 -9.13 -8.28 0.71
C ARG A 89 -9.92 -7.02 1.06
N ASP A 90 -10.94 -6.72 0.26
CA ASP A 90 -11.85 -5.61 0.49
C ASP A 90 -12.52 -5.68 1.88
N PRO A 91 -12.54 -4.58 2.68
CA PRO A 91 -13.34 -4.46 3.91
C PRO A 91 -14.86 -4.35 3.68
N GLY A 92 -15.36 -4.56 2.45
CA GLY A 92 -16.76 -4.37 2.07
C GLY A 92 -17.63 -5.63 1.99
N GLN A 93 -17.16 -6.81 2.40
CA GLN A 93 -18.04 -7.99 2.49
C GLN A 93 -18.90 -7.91 3.75
N ALA A 94 -19.86 -6.99 3.73
CA ALA A 94 -21.03 -7.05 4.60
C ALA A 94 -21.64 -8.45 4.43
N LEU A 95 -21.67 -9.20 5.54
CA LEU A 95 -22.43 -10.43 5.62
C LEU A 95 -23.87 -10.13 5.18
N PRO A 96 -24.49 -10.95 4.33
CA PRO A 96 -25.92 -10.83 4.14
C PRO A 96 -26.59 -11.14 5.48
N ASP A 97 -27.20 -10.11 6.09
CA ASP A 97 -28.19 -10.29 7.16
C ASP A 97 -29.36 -11.08 6.56
N ASN A 98 -29.27 -12.41 6.63
CA ASN A 98 -30.36 -13.28 6.25
C ASN A 98 -31.40 -13.27 7.37
N ASP A 99 -32.47 -12.55 7.05
CA ASP A 99 -33.78 -12.47 7.69
C ASP A 99 -34.26 -13.79 8.35
N GLY A 100 -34.75 -13.64 9.58
CA GLY A 100 -35.55 -14.63 10.30
C GLY A 100 -36.86 -14.03 10.78
N GLY A 101 -37.53 -13.25 9.92
CA GLY A 101 -38.85 -12.69 10.15
C GLY A 101 -39.94 -13.63 9.63
N THR A 102 -40.36 -14.61 10.42
CA THR A 102 -41.61 -15.34 10.18
C THR A 102 -42.71 -14.84 11.12
N ALA A 103 -43.73 -14.24 10.52
CA ALA A 103 -44.95 -13.74 11.13
C ALA A 103 -45.82 -14.87 11.74
N LEU A 104 -46.68 -14.52 12.73
CA LEU A 104 -48.16 -14.60 12.64
C LEU A 104 -48.84 -14.15 13.97
N PRO A 105 -50.15 -13.80 13.94
CA PRO A 105 -50.82 -12.96 14.94
C PRO A 105 -51.75 -13.71 15.92
N GLY A 106 -51.99 -13.06 17.07
CA GLY A 106 -53.25 -13.04 17.81
C GLY A 106 -53.61 -14.23 18.73
N ASN A 107 -53.69 -13.96 20.04
CA ASN A 107 -54.89 -14.20 20.86
C ASN A 107 -54.80 -13.52 22.24
N SER A 108 -55.97 -13.20 22.79
CA SER A 108 -56.21 -12.31 23.92
C SER A 108 -56.11 -12.96 25.31
N ALA A 109 -55.93 -12.07 26.30
CA ALA A 109 -56.47 -12.08 27.67
C ALA A 109 -55.78 -12.89 28.78
N ALA A 110 -55.27 -12.18 29.81
CA ALA A 110 -55.57 -12.41 31.24
C ALA A 110 -54.92 -11.33 32.16
N THR A 111 -55.73 -10.38 32.66
CA THR A 111 -56.07 -10.18 34.08
C THR A 111 -55.01 -10.34 35.20
N LEU A 112 -54.73 -9.19 35.86
CA LEU A 112 -54.58 -8.90 37.31
C LEU A 112 -53.32 -9.27 38.17
N LYS A 113 -53.04 -8.30 39.08
CA LYS A 113 -52.22 -8.28 40.32
C LYS A 113 -50.69 -8.21 40.13
N GLY A 114 -49.92 -7.37 40.82
CA GLY A 114 -50.17 -6.46 41.93
C GLY A 114 -48.93 -6.42 42.81
N GLN A 115 -48.36 -5.22 43.01
CA GLN A 115 -47.68 -4.69 44.22
C GLN A 115 -47.04 -3.36 43.87
#